data_AF-A0A8S3Y0T3-F1
#
_entry.id   AF-A0A8S3Y0T3-F1
#
_cell.length_a   1.000
_cell.length_b   1.000
_cell.length_c   1.000
_cell.angle_alpha   90.00
_cell.angle_beta   90.00
_cell.angle_gamma   90.00
#
_symmetry.space_group_name_H-M   'P 1'
#
loop_
_entity.id
_entity.type
_entity.pdbx_description
1 polymer ?
#
loop_
_entity_poly.entity_id
_entity_poly.type
_entity_poly.pdbx_seq_one_letter_code
_entity_poly.pdbx_strand_id
1 'polypeptide(L)'
;MYTTVKGVNNRQAYYSKIEYQERVRVEGRFANANDAGILVHQKELTVDEILLHVETRGPAIVLIDAALLTCDLCKHNKLRAEFRRAFGGAYRGHYVVVVGRGGDKILYRNPALDPRLCATSPARLHAAHRAPGTDFDVILIFRNYR
;
A
#
# COMPACT_ATOMS: atom_id res chain seq x y z
N MET A 1 12.00 -15.28 2.11
CA MET A 1 12.21 -14.95 0.70
C MET A 1 11.97 -13.46 0.60
N TYR A 2 13.03 -12.67 0.52
CA TYR A 2 12.99 -11.20 0.53
C TYR A 2 12.69 -10.68 -0.88
N THR A 3 12.09 -9.50 -1.00
CA THR A 3 11.65 -8.95 -2.29
C THR A 3 12.86 -8.32 -2.99
N THR A 4 13.37 -8.98 -4.02
CA THR A 4 14.56 -8.52 -4.77
C THR A 4 14.23 -7.44 -5.82
N VAL A 5 12.96 -7.04 -5.95
CA VAL A 5 12.48 -6.14 -7.01
C VAL A 5 11.38 -5.24 -6.46
N LYS A 6 11.36 -3.95 -6.84
CA LYS A 6 10.26 -3.03 -6.54
C LYS A 6 9.02 -3.45 -7.33
N GLY A 7 8.16 -4.28 -6.74
CA GLY A 7 6.96 -4.77 -7.39
C GLY A 7 6.33 -6.00 -6.73
N VAL A 8 5.06 -6.23 -7.04
CA VAL A 8 4.27 -7.36 -6.51
C VAL A 8 4.80 -8.67 -7.13
N ASN A 9 5.42 -9.53 -6.31
CA ASN A 9 5.91 -10.84 -6.75
C ASN A 9 4.75 -11.74 -7.21
N ASN A 10 4.70 -12.10 -8.50
CA ASN A 10 3.96 -13.29 -8.94
C ASN A 10 4.74 -14.03 -10.03
N ARG A 11 4.94 -15.35 -9.86
CA ARG A 11 5.70 -16.22 -10.77
C ARG A 11 4.81 -16.67 -11.93
N GLN A 12 5.14 -16.35 -13.19
CA GLN A 12 5.18 -17.32 -14.30
C GLN A 12 5.71 -16.64 -15.59
N ALA A 13 6.66 -17.30 -16.26
CA ALA A 13 7.53 -16.80 -17.33
C ALA A 13 6.87 -16.42 -18.68
N TYR A 14 5.56 -16.16 -18.73
CA TYR A 14 4.84 -15.65 -19.92
C TYR A 14 4.61 -14.12 -19.84
N TYR A 15 4.89 -13.50 -18.68
CA TYR A 15 4.60 -12.11 -18.35
C TYR A 15 5.78 -11.13 -18.57
N SER A 16 6.91 -11.58 -19.10
CA SER A 16 8.17 -10.80 -19.10
C SER A 16 8.09 -9.44 -19.81
N LYS A 17 7.29 -9.32 -20.88
CA LYS A 17 7.14 -8.07 -21.64
C LYS A 17 6.24 -7.06 -20.95
N ILE A 18 5.14 -7.52 -20.36
CA ILE A 18 4.20 -6.68 -19.59
C ILE A 18 4.87 -6.27 -18.27
N GLU A 19 5.55 -7.19 -17.59
CA GLU A 19 6.35 -6.90 -16.39
C GLU A 19 7.47 -5.89 -16.70
N TYR A 20 8.15 -6.03 -17.83
CA TYR A 20 9.17 -5.06 -18.25
C TYR A 20 8.57 -3.67 -18.49
N GLN A 21 7.46 -3.57 -19.23
CA GLN A 21 6.80 -2.28 -19.50
C GLN A 21 6.25 -1.63 -18.23
N GLU A 22 5.61 -2.41 -17.36
CA GLU A 22 5.10 -1.95 -16.07
C GLU A 22 6.26 -1.53 -15.15
N ARG A 23 7.37 -2.27 -15.13
CA ARG A 23 8.57 -1.91 -14.40
C ARG A 23 9.15 -0.59 -14.90
N VAL A 24 9.38 -0.44 -16.20
CA VAL A 24 9.89 0.80 -16.80
C VAL A 24 8.96 1.98 -16.49
N ARG A 25 7.64 1.78 -16.56
CA ARG A 25 6.65 2.80 -16.22
C ARG A 25 6.73 3.21 -14.75
N VAL A 26 6.89 2.26 -13.84
CA VAL A 26 6.97 2.51 -12.39
C VAL A 26 8.31 3.16 -12.03
N GLU A 27 9.42 2.61 -12.51
CA GLU A 27 10.76 3.17 -12.32
C GLU A 27 10.86 4.59 -12.87
N GLY A 28 10.29 4.86 -14.05
CA GLY A 28 10.20 6.20 -14.61
C GLY A 28 9.40 7.18 -13.75
N ARG A 29 8.32 6.73 -13.09
CA ARG A 29 7.58 7.57 -12.14
C ARG A 29 8.38 7.90 -10.89
N PHE A 30 9.18 6.97 -10.39
CA PHE A 30 10.07 7.24 -9.26
C PHE A 30 11.24 8.15 -9.65
N ALA A 31 11.82 7.96 -10.83
CA ALA A 31 12.88 8.82 -11.35
C ALA A 31 12.40 10.27 -11.50
N ASN A 32 11.21 10.45 -12.07
CA ASN A 32 10.63 11.78 -12.31
C ASN A 32 9.88 12.35 -11.08
N ALA A 33 9.82 11.62 -9.96
CA ALA A 33 9.07 12.05 -8.79
C ALA A 33 9.64 13.36 -8.22
N ASN A 34 10.96 13.43 -8.07
CA ASN A 34 11.63 14.63 -7.57
C ASN A 34 11.42 15.83 -8.49
N ASP A 35 11.47 15.63 -9.81
CA ASP A 35 11.20 16.67 -10.81
C ASP A 35 9.76 17.18 -10.75
N ALA A 36 8.82 16.31 -10.36
CA ALA A 36 7.42 16.66 -10.09
C ALA A 36 7.20 17.22 -8.67
N GLY A 37 8.27 17.53 -7.92
CA GLY A 37 8.19 18.03 -6.55
C GLY A 37 7.76 16.98 -5.51
N ILE A 38 7.73 15.70 -5.89
CA ILE A 38 7.33 14.57 -5.04
C ILE A 38 8.60 13.94 -4.46
N LEU A 39 8.88 14.24 -3.20
CA LEU A 39 9.94 13.57 -2.45
C LEU A 39 9.48 12.16 -2.06
N VAL A 40 10.20 11.14 -2.50
CA VAL A 40 9.95 9.73 -2.19
C VAL A 40 10.99 9.24 -1.20
N HIS A 41 10.54 8.82 -0.01
CA HIS A 41 11.39 8.15 0.98
C HIS A 41 10.94 6.71 1.14
N GLN A 42 11.87 5.76 0.94
CA GLN A 42 11.70 4.35 1.28
C GLN A 42 12.29 4.14 2.68
N LYS A 43 11.43 3.97 3.68
CA LYS A 43 11.83 3.76 5.08
C LYS A 43 10.81 2.84 5.74
N GLU A 44 11.27 1.91 6.59
CA GLU A 44 10.39 1.20 7.53
C GLU A 44 9.80 2.21 8.52
N LEU A 45 8.48 2.25 8.62
CA LEU A 45 7.76 3.15 9.51
C LEU A 45 6.73 2.39 10.34
N THR A 46 6.59 2.82 11.58
CA THR A 46 5.45 2.45 12.42
C THR A 46 4.17 3.10 11.89
N VAL A 47 3.01 2.55 12.28
CA VAL A 47 1.72 3.14 11.91
C VAL A 47 1.57 4.56 12.47
N ASP A 48 2.13 4.84 13.65
CA ASP A 48 2.09 6.17 14.25
C ASP A 48 2.96 7.17 13.47
N GLU A 49 4.13 6.77 12.99
CA GLU A 49 4.95 7.61 12.10
C GLU A 49 4.26 7.86 10.74
N ILE A 50 3.60 6.85 10.17
CA ILE A 50 2.81 6.99 8.94
C ILE A 50 1.69 8.01 9.18
N LEU A 51 0.94 7.88 10.28
CA LEU A 51 -0.15 8.80 10.60
C LEU A 51 0.36 10.22 10.86
N LEU A 52 1.46 10.37 11.60
CA LEU A 52 2.10 11.66 11.83
C LEU A 52 2.45 12.35 10.51
N HIS A 53 3.06 11.62 9.56
CA HIS A 53 3.34 12.16 8.22
C HIS A 53 2.06 12.52 7.48
N VAL A 54 1.06 11.65 7.51
CA VAL A 54 -0.22 11.85 6.82
C VAL A 54 -0.98 13.08 7.31
N GLU A 55 -0.94 13.34 8.62
CA GLU A 55 -1.62 14.47 9.24
C GLU A 55 -0.86 15.79 9.06
N THR A 56 0.48 15.75 8.92
CA THR A 56 1.30 16.97 8.92
C THR A 56 1.92 17.34 7.57
N ARG A 57 2.17 16.37 6.67
CA ARG A 57 3.05 16.56 5.50
C ARG A 57 2.44 16.07 4.19
N GLY A 58 1.55 15.09 4.19
CA GLY A 58 0.90 14.60 2.97
C GLY A 58 0.65 13.09 2.96
N PRO A 59 0.02 12.53 1.92
CA PRO A 59 -0.37 11.12 1.91
C PRO A 59 0.84 10.17 1.97
N ALA A 60 0.58 8.90 2.29
CA ALA A 60 1.57 7.83 2.24
C ALA A 60 1.05 6.67 1.39
N ILE A 61 1.87 6.13 0.50
CA ILE A 61 1.60 4.89 -0.21
C ILE A 61 2.22 3.75 0.60
N VAL A 62 1.42 2.79 1.02
CA VAL A 62 1.85 1.71 1.93
C VAL A 62 1.64 0.36 1.25
N LEU A 63 2.67 -0.48 1.23
CA LEU A 63 2.53 -1.87 0.81
C LEU A 63 1.92 -2.67 1.95
N ILE A 64 0.87 -3.41 1.64
CA ILE A 64 0.19 -4.29 2.59
C ILE A 64 -0.07 -5.66 1.97
N ASP A 65 -0.28 -6.66 2.82
CA ASP A 65 -0.94 -7.89 2.43
C ASP A 65 -2.47 -7.67 2.35
N ALA A 66 -3.00 -7.75 1.13
CA ALA A 66 -4.43 -7.58 0.86
C ALA A 66 -5.32 -8.63 1.55
N ALA A 67 -4.78 -9.78 1.93
CA ALA A 67 -5.51 -10.78 2.70
C ALA A 67 -5.76 -10.33 4.15
N LEU A 68 -4.91 -9.47 4.69
CA LEU A 68 -4.96 -9.02 6.08
C LEU A 68 -5.70 -7.68 6.26
N LEU A 69 -5.72 -6.83 5.23
CA LEU A 69 -6.38 -5.52 5.33
C LEU A 69 -7.89 -5.63 5.06
N THR A 70 -8.70 -5.36 6.11
CA THR A 70 -10.16 -5.28 5.98
C THR A 70 -10.65 -3.84 6.06
N CYS A 71 -11.63 -3.51 5.23
CA CYS A 71 -12.28 -2.20 5.22
C CYS A 71 -13.54 -2.24 6.07
N ASP A 72 -13.69 -1.27 6.97
CA ASP A 72 -14.88 -1.09 7.81
C ASP A 72 -16.05 -0.45 7.05
N LEU A 73 -15.78 0.30 5.97
CA LEU A 73 -16.79 0.99 5.16
C LEU A 73 -17.33 0.13 4.00
N CYS A 74 -16.50 -0.76 3.44
CA CYS A 74 -16.88 -1.54 2.26
C CYS A 74 -17.64 -2.82 2.67
N LYS A 75 -18.95 -2.87 2.40
CA LYS A 75 -19.83 -4.02 2.70
C LYS A 75 -19.36 -5.35 2.09
N HIS A 76 -18.67 -5.34 0.95
CA HIS A 76 -18.23 -6.54 0.23
C HIS A 76 -16.90 -7.15 0.72
N ASN A 77 -16.16 -6.47 1.62
CA ASN A 77 -14.79 -6.85 1.93
C ASN A 77 -14.66 -7.79 3.14
N LYS A 78 -15.69 -7.86 4.01
CA LYS A 78 -15.63 -8.67 5.24
C LYS A 78 -15.65 -10.18 4.94
N LEU A 79 -16.62 -10.64 4.14
CA LEU A 79 -16.75 -12.07 3.83
C LEU A 79 -15.53 -12.61 3.08
N ARG A 80 -15.05 -11.89 2.06
CA ARG A 80 -13.90 -12.32 1.26
C ARG A 80 -12.60 -12.31 2.06
N ALA A 81 -12.40 -11.37 2.98
CA ALA A 81 -11.18 -11.33 3.78
C ALA A 81 -11.15 -12.43 4.84
N GLU A 82 -12.27 -12.69 5.53
CA GLU A 82 -12.34 -13.78 6.52
C GLU A 82 -12.21 -15.16 5.87
N PHE A 83 -12.88 -15.40 4.74
CA PHE A 83 -12.69 -16.64 3.98
C PHE A 83 -11.22 -16.81 3.55
N ARG A 84 -10.57 -15.77 3.03
CA ARG A 84 -9.15 -15.87 2.63
C ARG A 84 -8.21 -16.13 3.81
N ARG A 85 -8.51 -15.58 4.99
CA ARG A 85 -7.76 -15.87 6.23
C ARG A 85 -7.94 -17.32 6.69
N ALA A 86 -9.16 -17.86 6.62
CA ALA A 86 -9.46 -19.22 7.05
C ALA A 86 -8.83 -20.30 6.14
N PHE A 87 -8.66 -20.01 4.85
CA PHE A 87 -8.10 -20.97 3.88
C PHE A 87 -6.62 -20.74 3.54
N GLY A 88 -5.86 -20.06 4.41
CA GLY A 88 -4.41 -19.92 4.26
C GLY A 88 -4.00 -19.21 2.97
N GLY A 89 -4.73 -18.16 2.59
CA GLY A 89 -4.45 -17.39 1.37
C GLY A 89 -2.98 -16.95 1.33
N ALA A 90 -2.32 -17.20 0.19
CA ALA A 90 -0.96 -16.75 -0.03
C ALA A 90 -0.86 -15.22 0.04
N TYR A 91 0.32 -14.72 0.45
CA TYR A 91 0.65 -13.30 0.45
C TYR A 91 0.23 -12.65 -0.87
N ARG A 92 -0.50 -11.52 -0.76
CA ARG A 92 -0.88 -10.73 -1.93
C ARG A 92 -0.55 -9.27 -1.68
N GLY A 93 0.65 -8.89 -2.08
CA GLY A 93 1.12 -7.50 -2.04
C GLY A 93 0.18 -6.57 -2.80
N HIS A 94 -0.23 -5.49 -2.14
CA HIS A 94 -1.11 -4.48 -2.70
C HIS A 94 -0.79 -3.12 -2.11
N TYR A 95 -0.59 -2.10 -2.96
CA TYR A 95 -0.36 -0.75 -2.49
C TYR A 95 -1.69 -0.02 -2.23
N VAL A 96 -1.79 0.63 -1.07
CA VAL A 96 -2.90 1.51 -0.70
C VAL A 96 -2.39 2.92 -0.40
N VAL A 97 -3.25 3.92 -0.55
CA VAL A 97 -2.89 5.32 -0.24
C VAL A 97 -3.54 5.71 1.08
N VAL A 98 -2.75 5.85 2.14
CA VAL A 98 -3.21 6.40 3.42
C VAL A 98 -3.32 7.91 3.28
N VAL A 99 -4.49 8.46 3.61
CA VAL A 99 -4.85 9.87 3.35
C VAL A 99 -5.28 10.64 4.58
N GLY A 100 -5.52 9.96 5.71
CA GLY A 100 -5.89 10.65 6.94
C GLY A 100 -6.23 9.70 8.07
N ARG A 101 -6.71 10.31 9.14
CA ARG A 101 -7.31 9.66 10.30
C ARG A 101 -8.73 10.18 10.49
N GLY A 102 -9.64 9.32 10.92
CA GLY A 102 -11.00 9.68 11.31
C GLY A 102 -11.37 8.95 12.59
N GLY A 103 -11.38 9.66 13.72
CA GLY A 103 -11.57 9.05 15.04
C GLY A 103 -10.49 8.02 15.38
N ASP A 104 -10.89 6.78 15.64
CA ASP A 104 -10.01 5.64 15.91
C ASP A 104 -9.56 4.91 14.62
N LYS A 105 -9.96 5.40 13.44
CA LYS A 105 -9.73 4.74 12.16
C LYS A 105 -8.69 5.44 11.30
N ILE A 106 -8.01 4.65 10.50
CA ILE A 106 -7.15 5.11 9.40
C ILE A 106 -7.98 5.19 8.14
N LEU A 107 -7.91 6.34 7.47
CA LEU A 107 -8.58 6.60 6.20
C LEU A 107 -7.60 6.36 5.06
N TYR A 108 -8.01 5.56 4.08
CA TYR A 108 -7.18 5.21 2.94
C TYR A 108 -8.00 5.11 1.65
N ARG A 109 -7.32 5.20 0.50
CA ARG A 109 -7.87 4.89 -0.83
C ARG A 109 -7.26 3.61 -1.34
N ASN A 110 -8.08 2.80 -2.00
CA ASN A 110 -7.67 1.56 -2.63
C ASN A 110 -7.70 1.74 -4.17
N PRO A 111 -6.54 1.81 -4.84
CA PRO A 111 -6.48 1.99 -6.30
C PRO A 111 -7.15 0.87 -7.11
N ALA A 112 -7.38 -0.31 -6.54
CA ALA A 112 -8.08 -1.42 -7.21
C ALA A 112 -9.61 -1.31 -7.16
N LEU A 113 -10.15 -0.26 -6.53
CA LEU A 113 -11.57 -0.01 -6.40
C LEU A 113 -11.91 1.37 -6.99
N ASP A 114 -13.19 1.62 -7.23
CA ASP A 114 -13.68 2.96 -7.60
C ASP A 114 -13.19 4.03 -6.61
N PRO A 115 -13.05 5.30 -7.02
CA PRO A 115 -12.54 6.40 -6.19
C PRO A 115 -13.41 6.67 -4.96
N ARG A 116 -13.21 5.86 -3.91
CA ARG A 116 -13.94 5.93 -2.64
C ARG A 116 -12.98 5.95 -1.48
N LEU A 117 -13.45 6.52 -0.37
CA LEU A 117 -12.74 6.49 0.89
C LEU A 117 -13.02 5.16 1.60
N CYS A 118 -11.95 4.51 2.07
CA CYS A 118 -11.99 3.32 2.89
C CYS A 118 -11.50 3.66 4.31
N ALA A 119 -11.90 2.85 5.29
CA ALA A 119 -11.43 2.97 6.66
C ALA A 119 -11.01 1.61 7.22
N THR A 120 -9.99 1.59 8.07
CA THR A 120 -9.57 0.39 8.82
C THR A 120 -9.06 0.78 10.21
N SER A 121 -8.82 -0.20 11.10
CA SER A 121 -8.17 0.07 12.38
C SER A 121 -6.64 0.13 12.25
N PRO A 122 -5.94 0.89 13.11
CA PRO A 122 -4.48 0.93 13.15
C PRO A 122 -3.84 -0.45 13.26
N ALA A 123 -4.40 -1.31 14.12
CA ALA A 123 -3.91 -2.68 14.32
C ALA A 123 -3.98 -3.54 13.04
N ARG A 124 -5.03 -3.37 12.23
CA ARG A 124 -5.17 -4.11 10.97
C ARG A 124 -4.21 -3.61 9.90
N LEU A 125 -4.01 -2.29 9.81
CA LEU A 125 -3.00 -1.73 8.92
C LEU A 125 -1.60 -2.22 9.33
N HIS A 126 -1.28 -2.17 10.63
CA HIS A 126 0.00 -2.63 11.16
C HIS A 126 0.25 -4.11 10.80
N ALA A 127 -0.72 -4.99 11.08
CA ALA A 127 -0.60 -6.42 10.76
C ALA A 127 -0.43 -6.67 9.26
N ALA A 128 -1.19 -5.95 8.42
CA ALA A 128 -1.11 -6.11 6.97
C ALA A 128 0.20 -5.55 6.39
N HIS A 129 0.72 -4.46 6.95
CA HIS A 129 1.96 -3.82 6.55
C HIS A 129 3.20 -4.56 7.04
N ARG A 130 3.12 -5.28 8.15
CA ARG A 130 4.21 -6.11 8.68
C ARG A 130 4.21 -7.55 8.20
N ALA A 131 3.32 -7.88 7.28
CA ALA A 131 3.22 -9.23 6.75
C ALA A 131 4.49 -9.61 5.96
N PRO A 132 4.95 -10.88 6.03
CA PRO A 132 6.10 -11.32 5.24
C PRO A 132 5.93 -11.01 3.75
N GLY A 133 6.95 -10.42 3.13
CA GLY A 133 6.95 -10.05 1.70
C GLY A 133 6.48 -8.63 1.38
N THR A 134 6.07 -7.85 2.39
CA THR A 134 5.83 -6.39 2.26
C THR A 134 7.11 -5.57 2.42
N ASP A 135 8.15 -6.15 3.01
CA ASP A 135 9.43 -5.50 3.36
C ASP A 135 9.30 -4.14 4.05
N PHE A 136 8.16 -3.91 4.72
CA PHE A 136 7.80 -2.64 5.34
C PHE A 136 7.85 -1.44 4.38
N ASP A 137 7.56 -1.67 3.10
CA ASP A 137 7.57 -0.64 2.08
C ASP A 137 6.53 0.46 2.36
N VAL A 138 7.04 1.66 2.64
CA VAL A 138 6.27 2.90 2.70
C VAL A 138 6.92 3.93 1.80
N ILE A 139 6.10 4.63 1.04
CA ILE A 139 6.48 5.80 0.25
C ILE A 139 5.74 6.99 0.82
N LEU A 140 6.49 7.85 1.50
CA LEU A 140 5.98 9.13 1.99
C LEU A 140 5.89 10.12 0.83
N ILE A 141 4.76 10.81 0.70
CA ILE A 141 4.58 11.88 -0.26
C ILE A 141 4.45 13.19 0.50
N PHE A 142 5.37 14.11 0.23
CA PHE A 142 5.39 15.44 0.84
C PHE A 142 4.60 16.40 -0.04
N ARG A 143 3.70 17.17 0.56
CA ARG A 143 2.93 18.21 -0.15
C ARG A 143 3.84 19.40 -0.47
N ASN A 144 4.49 19.35 -1.62
CA ASN A 144 5.02 20.51 -2.32
C ASN A 144 4.30 20.70 -3.67
N TYR A 145 3.00 20.41 -3.74
CA TYR A 145 2.20 20.71 -4.92
C TYR A 145 1.98 22.24 -4.98
N ARG A 146 2.89 22.96 -5.64
CA ARG A 146 2.64 24.33 -6.11
C ARG A 146 2.05 24.29 -7.50
#